data_AF-A0A9D1XN09-F1
#
_entry.id   AF-A0A9D1XN09-F1
#
_cell.length_a   1.000
_cell.length_b   1.000
_cell.length_c   1.000
_cell.angle_alpha   90.00
_cell.angle_beta   90.00
_cell.angle_gamma   90.00
#
_symmetry.space_group_name_H-M   'P 1'
#
loop_
_entity.id
_entity.type
_entity.pdbx_description
1 polymer ?
#
loop_
_entity_poly.entity_id
_entity_poly.type
_entity_poly.pdbx_seq_one_letter_code
_entity_poly.pdbx_strand_id
1 'polypeptide(L)'
;MTSKNKQPLSKLVIFIYIIAAIMLIAFVLNFYDITTYLLSLHDAGSISFTTQWYDCIMYYVNNTLDYLATAVIIFCLGYIINNIKTNKKVDETPSTQEIDS
;
A
#
# COMPACT_ATOMS: atom_id res chain seq x y z
N MET A 1 23.67 -24.45 0.80
CA MET A 1 22.42 -23.70 0.54
C MET A 1 21.69 -23.52 1.86
N THR A 2 21.87 -22.39 2.54
CA THR A 2 21.15 -22.08 3.78
C THR A 2 19.74 -21.62 3.43
N SER A 3 18.77 -22.50 3.71
CA SER A 3 17.34 -22.19 3.64
C SER A 3 17.04 -21.04 4.61
N LYS A 4 16.78 -19.84 4.08
CA LYS A 4 16.20 -18.74 4.87
C LYS A 4 14.79 -19.17 5.28
N ASN A 5 14.66 -19.73 6.48
CA ASN A 5 13.37 -19.93 7.12
C ASN A 5 12.64 -18.58 7.17
N LYS A 6 11.61 -18.41 6.33
CA LYS A 6 10.75 -17.21 6.33
C LYS A 6 9.99 -17.21 7.65
N GLN A 7 10.43 -16.38 8.60
CA GLN A 7 9.70 -16.24 9.85
C GLN A 7 8.30 -15.64 9.58
N PRO A 8 7.28 -16.09 10.33
CA PRO A 8 5.91 -15.63 10.14
C PRO A 8 5.80 -14.13 10.43
N LEU A 9 5.03 -13.42 9.59
CA LEU A 9 4.74 -11.99 9.74
C LEU A 9 4.12 -11.70 11.12
N SER A 10 4.60 -10.65 11.80
CA SER A 10 4.03 -10.19 13.06
C SER A 10 2.58 -9.73 12.86
N LYS A 11 1.68 -10.02 13.83
CA LYS A 11 0.26 -9.57 13.80
C LYS A 11 0.11 -8.08 13.52
N LEU A 12 1.02 -7.25 14.04
CA LEU A 12 1.04 -5.80 13.79
C LEU A 12 1.33 -5.46 12.32
N VAL A 13 2.25 -6.19 11.67
CA VAL A 13 2.58 -5.97 10.25
C VAL A 13 1.41 -6.41 9.36
N ILE A 14 0.75 -7.52 9.71
CA ILE A 14 -0.46 -7.98 9.00
C ILE A 14 -1.55 -6.91 9.08
N PHE A 15 -1.79 -6.34 10.28
CA PHE A 15 -2.76 -5.27 10.46
C PHE A 15 -2.46 -4.03 9.60
N ILE A 16 -1.19 -3.61 9.53
CA ILE A 16 -0.74 -2.51 8.67
C ILE A 16 -1.03 -2.80 7.20
N TYR A 17 -0.74 -4.02 6.73
CA TYR A 17 -1.02 -4.39 5.34
C TYR A 17 -2.52 -4.47 5.03
N ILE A 18 -3.36 -4.85 5.98
CA ILE A 18 -4.81 -4.81 5.81
C ILE A 18 -5.26 -3.36 5.59
N ILE A 19 -4.77 -2.41 6.37
CA ILE A 19 -5.10 -0.98 6.19
C ILE A 19 -4.63 -0.49 4.81
N ALA A 20 -3.40 -0.82 4.41
CA ALA A 20 -2.91 -0.48 3.07
C ALA A 20 -3.81 -1.04 1.96
N ALA A 21 -4.27 -2.29 2.10
CA ALA A 21 -5.17 -2.91 1.15
C ALA A 21 -6.54 -2.22 1.11
N ILE A 22 -7.10 -1.82 2.26
CA ILE A 22 -8.34 -1.04 2.33
C ILE A 22 -8.20 0.29 1.59
N MET A 23 -7.08 1.00 1.79
CA MET A 23 -6.81 2.26 1.07
C MET A 23 -6.69 2.04 -0.44
N LEU A 24 -6.09 0.92 -0.87
CA LEU A 24 -6.02 0.56 -2.29
C LEU A 24 -7.41 0.25 -2.86
N ILE A 25 -8.27 -0.46 -2.12
CA ILE A 25 -9.65 -0.72 -2.53
C ILE A 25 -10.42 0.60 -2.64
N ALA A 26 -10.28 1.50 -1.67
CA ALA A 26 -10.89 2.82 -1.71
C ALA A 26 -10.43 3.62 -2.94
N PHE A 27 -9.15 3.56 -3.28
CA PHE A 27 -8.62 4.15 -4.53
C PHE A 27 -9.34 3.61 -5.78
N VAL A 28 -9.48 2.28 -5.90
CA VAL A 28 -10.12 1.66 -7.07
C VAL A 28 -11.59 2.05 -7.19
N LEU A 29 -12.33 2.07 -6.07
CA LEU A 29 -13.73 2.50 -6.05
C LEU A 29 -13.88 3.95 -6.47
N ASN A 30 -13.07 4.85 -5.90
CA ASN A 30 -13.10 6.27 -6.25
C ASN A 30 -12.73 6.50 -7.72
N PHE A 31 -11.73 5.78 -8.22
CA PHE A 31 -11.32 5.83 -9.61
C PHE A 31 -12.48 5.43 -10.55
N TYR A 32 -13.22 4.37 -10.20
CA TYR A 32 -14.39 3.93 -10.96
C TYR A 32 -15.52 4.97 -10.95
N ASP A 33 -15.82 5.55 -9.79
CA ASP A 33 -16.87 6.56 -9.64
C ASP A 33 -16.55 7.80 -10.48
N ILE A 34 -15.30 8.27 -10.43
CA ILE A 34 -14.83 9.40 -11.24
C ILE A 34 -14.89 9.08 -12.73
N THR A 35 -14.51 7.86 -13.12
CA THR A 35 -14.59 7.42 -14.52
C THR A 35 -16.02 7.50 -15.03
N THR A 36 -16.94 6.95 -14.25
CA THR A 36 -18.38 6.95 -14.58
C THR A 36 -18.93 8.37 -14.66
N TYR A 37 -18.52 9.24 -13.72
CA TYR A 37 -18.91 10.64 -13.72
C TYR A 37 -18.42 11.40 -14.96
N LEU A 38 -17.13 11.29 -15.31
CA LEU A 38 -16.58 11.96 -16.48
C LEU A 38 -17.18 11.45 -17.79
N LEU A 39 -17.43 10.15 -17.91
CA LEU A 39 -18.15 9.59 -19.06
C LEU A 39 -19.57 10.17 -19.16
N SER A 40 -20.30 10.26 -18.05
CA SER A 40 -21.64 10.85 -18.05
C SER A 40 -21.65 12.32 -18.48
N LEU A 41 -20.63 13.10 -18.08
CA LEU A 41 -20.48 14.48 -18.52
C LEU A 41 -20.13 14.58 -20.02
N HIS A 42 -19.30 13.67 -20.52
CA HIS A 42 -18.93 13.63 -21.93
C HIS A 42 -20.14 13.29 -22.80
N ASP A 43 -20.93 12.29 -22.39
CA ASP A 43 -22.13 11.86 -23.12
C ASP A 43 -23.23 12.94 -23.11
N ALA A 44 -23.28 13.76 -22.06
CA ALA A 44 -24.13 14.94 -22.00
C ALA A 44 -23.63 16.13 -22.87
N GLY A 45 -22.45 16.02 -23.48
CA GLY A 45 -21.81 17.09 -24.25
C GLY A 45 -21.22 18.22 -23.39
N SER A 46 -21.17 18.03 -22.06
CA SER A 46 -20.67 19.03 -21.11
C SER A 46 -19.14 19.13 -21.11
N ILE A 47 -18.45 18.03 -21.45
CA ILE A 47 -16.99 18.02 -21.59
C ILE A 47 -16.56 17.33 -22.89
N SER A 48 -15.39 17.72 -23.39
CA SER A 48 -14.72 17.06 -24.52
C SER A 48 -13.36 16.52 -24.09
N PHE A 49 -13.17 15.20 -24.16
CA PHE A 49 -11.89 14.59 -23.78
C PHE A 49 -10.71 15.01 -24.66
N THR A 50 -10.94 15.47 -25.89
CA THR A 50 -9.85 15.94 -26.76
C THR A 50 -9.37 17.34 -26.38
N THR A 51 -10.28 18.18 -25.88
CA THR A 51 -9.99 19.59 -25.58
C THR A 51 -9.66 19.80 -24.10
N GLN A 52 -10.32 19.06 -23.21
CA GLN A 52 -10.23 19.20 -21.75
C GLN A 52 -9.53 18.02 -21.08
N TRP A 53 -8.64 17.32 -21.80
CA TRP A 53 -7.93 16.14 -21.31
C TRP A 53 -7.15 16.43 -20.01
N TYR A 54 -6.53 17.61 -19.91
CA TYR A 54 -5.76 18.01 -18.72
C TYR A 54 -6.64 18.13 -17.48
N ASP A 55 -7.79 18.82 -17.60
CA ASP A 55 -8.74 18.98 -16.49
C ASP A 55 -9.29 17.63 -16.04
N CYS A 56 -9.57 16.72 -16.98
CA CYS A 56 -10.00 15.36 -16.68
C CYS A 56 -8.93 14.59 -15.88
N ILE A 57 -7.66 14.67 -16.28
CA ILE A 57 -6.55 14.04 -15.56
C ILE A 57 -6.38 14.64 -14.18
N MET A 58 -6.37 15.98 -14.07
CA MET A 58 -6.25 16.64 -12.76
C MET A 58 -7.42 16.31 -11.85
N TYR A 59 -8.63 16.13 -12.38
CA TYR A 59 -9.76 15.65 -11.61
C TYR A 59 -9.53 14.23 -11.06
N TYR A 60 -8.98 13.30 -11.84
CA TYR A 60 -8.56 12.00 -11.32
C TYR A 60 -7.51 12.14 -10.22
N VAL A 61 -6.44 12.88 -10.48
CA VAL A 61 -5.32 13.02 -9.54
C VAL A 61 -5.81 13.62 -8.23
N ASN A 62 -6.52 14.74 -8.27
CA ASN A 62 -6.95 15.44 -7.07
C ASN A 62 -7.92 14.64 -6.20
N ASN A 63 -8.70 13.73 -6.79
CA ASN A 63 -9.68 12.95 -6.05
C ASN A 63 -9.20 11.53 -5.68
N THR A 64 -8.12 11.03 -6.30
CA THR A 64 -7.64 9.65 -6.06
C THR A 64 -6.23 9.56 -5.49
N LEU A 65 -5.39 10.59 -5.66
CA LEU A 65 -3.98 10.56 -5.29
C LEU A 65 -3.78 10.28 -3.80
N ASP A 66 -4.60 10.87 -2.94
CA ASP A 66 -4.47 10.71 -1.48
C ASP A 66 -4.66 9.24 -1.05
N TYR A 67 -5.60 8.53 -1.66
CA TYR A 67 -5.82 7.11 -1.37
C TYR A 67 -4.63 6.26 -1.79
N LEU A 68 -4.13 6.49 -3.01
CA LEU A 68 -2.99 5.76 -3.55
C LEU A 68 -1.70 6.05 -2.79
N ALA A 69 -1.40 7.33 -2.55
CA ALA A 69 -0.24 7.77 -1.80
C ALA A 69 -0.25 7.18 -0.38
N THR A 70 -1.40 7.24 0.30
CA THR A 70 -1.55 6.67 1.64
C THR A 70 -1.38 5.16 1.64
N ALA A 71 -1.96 4.44 0.66
CA ALA A 71 -1.78 2.99 0.53
C ALA A 71 -0.30 2.61 0.38
N VAL A 72 0.44 3.33 -0.47
CA VAL A 72 1.88 3.10 -0.68
C VAL A 72 2.67 3.39 0.58
N ILE A 73 2.42 4.52 1.24
CA ILE A 73 3.13 4.90 2.48
C ILE A 73 2.92 3.83 3.56
N ILE A 74 1.67 3.41 3.81
CA ILE A 74 1.35 2.40 4.82
C ILE A 74 2.00 1.05 4.46
N PHE A 75 1.99 0.66 3.19
CA PHE A 75 2.66 -0.55 2.73
C PHE A 75 4.18 -0.49 2.98
N CYS A 76 4.83 0.61 2.60
CA CYS A 76 6.25 0.82 2.86
C CYS A 76 6.59 0.78 4.35
N LEU A 77 5.75 1.37 5.21
CA LEU A 77 5.93 1.30 6.67
C LEU A 77 5.84 -0.14 7.18
N GLY A 78 4.85 -0.91 6.71
CA GLY A 78 4.74 -2.35 7.04
C GLY A 78 5.99 -3.13 6.63
N TYR A 79 6.53 -2.82 5.45
CA TYR A 79 7.76 -3.44 4.94
C TYR A 79 8.98 -3.10 5.81
N ILE A 80 9.17 -1.83 6.16
CA ILE A 80 10.29 -1.38 7.01
C ILE A 80 10.22 -2.06 8.39
N ILE A 81 9.04 -2.06 9.03
CA ILE A 81 8.84 -2.68 10.36
C ILE A 81 9.14 -4.18 10.31
N ASN A 82 8.71 -4.86 9.24
CA ASN A 82 8.99 -6.27 9.06
C ASN A 82 10.50 -6.56 8.99
N ASN A 83 11.25 -5.77 8.21
CA ASN A 83 12.70 -5.89 8.07
C ASN A 83 13.45 -5.62 9.38
N ILE A 84 13.06 -4.59 10.14
CA ILE A 84 13.67 -4.30 11.44
C ILE A 84 13.45 -5.46 12.41
N LYS A 85 12.23 -6.01 12.48
CA LYS A 85 11.91 -7.14 13.37
C LYS A 85 12.63 -8.43 12.99
N THR A 86 12.85 -8.68 11.71
CA THR A 86 13.61 -9.87 11.26
C THR A 86 15.09 -9.75 11.59
N ASN A 87 15.70 -8.57 11.45
CA ASN A 87 17.11 -8.36 11.79
C ASN A 87 17.38 -8.43 13.30
N LYS A 88 16.51 -7.84 14.13
CA LYS A 88 16.71 -7.80 15.60
C LYS A 88 16.69 -9.19 16.26
N LYS A 89 15.99 -10.17 15.67
CA LYS A 89 15.95 -11.55 16.17
C LYS A 89 17.15 -12.41 15.78
N VAL A 90 17.99 -11.96 14.85
CA VAL A 90 19.22 -12.69 14.45
C VAL A 90 20.32 -12.48 15.49
N ASP A 91 20.33 -11.35 16.20
CA ASP A 91 21.30 -11.05 17.27
C ASP A 91 20.97 -11.72 18.62
N GLU A 92 19.76 -12.24 18.82
CA GLU A 92 19.33 -12.88 20.08
C GLU A 92 19.62 -14.41 20.10
N THR A 93 20.67 -14.88 19.42
CA THR A 93 21.12 -16.26 19.65
C THR A 93 21.84 -16.29 21.01
N PRO A 94 21.29 -16.94 22.06
CA PRO A 94 21.98 -17.01 23.34
C PRO A 94 23.22 -17.89 23.14
N SER A 95 24.39 -17.39 23.48
CA SER A 95 25.54 -18.24 23.74
C SER A 95 25.16 -19.19 24.88
N THR A 96 24.79 -20.42 24.55
CA THR A 96 24.73 -21.53 25.49
C THR A 96 26.14 -21.73 26.04
N GLN A 97 26.45 -21.06 27.14
CA GLN A 97 27.49 -21.51 28.05
C GLN A 97 26.82 -22.43 29.07
N GLU A 98 26.62 -23.68 28.66
CA GLU A 98 26.65 -24.80 29.59
C GLU A 98 27.99 -25.50 29.35
N ILE A 99 28.94 -25.37 30.27
CA ILE A 99 29.68 -26.52 30.80
C ILE A 99 29.93 -26.22 32.27
N ASP A 100 29.08 -26.81 33.11
CA ASP A 100 29.35 -27.12 34.50
C ASP A 100 30.36 -28.28 34.53
N SER A 101 31.48 -28.13 35.24
CA SER A 101 32.36 -29.20 35.74
C SER A 101 33.34 -28.62 36.76
#